data_AF-A0A7S3QE04-F1
#
_entry.id   AF-A0A7S3QE04-F1
#
_cell.length_a   1.000
_cell.length_b   1.000
_cell.length_c   1.000
_cell.angle_alpha   90.00
_cell.angle_beta   90.00
_cell.angle_gamma   90.00
#
_symmetry.space_group_name_H-M   'P 1'
#
loop_
_entity.id
_entity.type
_entity.pdbx_description
1 polymer ?
#
loop_
_entity_poly.entity_id
_entity_poly.type
_entity_poly.pdbx_seq_one_letter_code
_entity_poly.pdbx_strand_id
1 'polypeptide(L)'
;MGKRHFNNGKIVKTRSRIGAMEVSSLCSFLHIDAVMVQFIVCSASRSLLGDFLWAYFCKEKEANGSGNANNQNDASTNRGSLELAQHLMQSIEHGDDDAEKATPNTNSNDGHENNDDHEVQILENRQGRTADTSVHNTLPVYLQWEGHSITIVGIERCDKGKRNTNNLKSAYPHAYNLLVLDPMKKWEHPPKMQEHQPQPRHQHSSQRPEQNLAMSISSKLSTKITARKDCQIVIFGENALTMMERNRRRDIEDTNVVTAAKDEVQ
;
A
#
# COMPACT_ATOMS: atom_id res chain seq x y z
N MET A 1 -9.59 -17.18 -19.52
CA MET A 1 -10.71 -17.89 -18.84
C MET A 1 -12.03 -17.11 -18.67
N GLY A 2 -12.06 -15.79 -18.51
CA GLY A 2 -13.30 -15.03 -18.20
C GLY A 2 -14.51 -15.15 -19.14
N LYS A 3 -14.29 -15.24 -20.46
CA LYS A 3 -15.38 -15.19 -21.44
C LYS A 3 -16.43 -16.30 -21.26
N ARG A 4 -16.02 -17.46 -20.72
CA ARG A 4 -16.93 -18.60 -20.48
C ARG A 4 -17.83 -18.40 -19.26
N HIS A 5 -17.49 -17.48 -18.35
CA HIS A 5 -18.26 -17.20 -17.14
C HIS A 5 -19.45 -16.25 -17.39
N PHE A 6 -19.46 -15.56 -18.53
CA PHE A 6 -20.60 -14.76 -18.95
C PHE A 6 -21.50 -15.58 -19.86
N ASN A 7 -22.80 -15.66 -19.52
CA ASN A 7 -23.80 -16.30 -20.38
C ASN A 7 -23.69 -15.74 -21.81
N ASN A 8 -23.30 -16.59 -22.76
CA ASN A 8 -23.06 -16.26 -24.18
C ASN A 8 -21.88 -15.30 -24.45
N GLY A 9 -20.94 -15.14 -23.51
CA GLY A 9 -19.74 -14.33 -23.68
C GLY A 9 -20.01 -12.83 -23.86
N LYS A 10 -21.18 -12.34 -23.44
CA LYS A 10 -21.56 -10.92 -23.55
C LYS A 10 -21.69 -10.29 -22.16
N ILE A 11 -20.95 -9.19 -21.96
CA ILE A 11 -21.04 -8.31 -20.79
C ILE A 11 -21.81 -7.03 -21.14
N VAL A 12 -21.74 -6.59 -22.38
CA VAL A 12 -22.38 -5.36 -22.85
C VAL A 12 -23.90 -5.46 -22.66
N LYS A 13 -24.48 -4.45 -21.99
CA LYS A 13 -25.91 -4.36 -21.63
C LYS A 13 -26.41 -5.40 -20.63
N THR A 14 -25.53 -6.07 -19.90
CA THR A 14 -25.92 -6.96 -18.79
C THR A 14 -25.68 -6.30 -17.44
N ARG A 15 -26.24 -6.89 -16.38
CA ARG A 15 -25.91 -6.57 -14.98
C ARG A 15 -24.90 -7.57 -14.40
N SER A 16 -24.10 -8.19 -15.26
CA SER A 16 -23.12 -9.18 -14.83
C SER A 16 -22.07 -8.51 -13.94
N ARG A 17 -21.73 -9.16 -12.83
CA ARG A 17 -20.61 -8.74 -12.00
C ARG A 17 -19.30 -9.07 -12.70
N ILE A 18 -18.32 -8.20 -12.56
CA ILE A 18 -16.94 -8.42 -12.98
C ILE A 18 -16.05 -8.49 -11.74
N GLY A 19 -14.89 -9.13 -11.86
CA GLY A 19 -13.89 -9.19 -10.79
C GLY A 19 -12.49 -8.82 -11.28
N ALA A 20 -11.50 -9.11 -10.45
CA ALA A 20 -10.10 -8.77 -10.69
C ALA A 20 -9.55 -9.33 -12.02
N MET A 21 -10.00 -10.52 -12.41
CA MET A 21 -9.56 -11.15 -13.66
C MET A 21 -10.10 -10.40 -14.90
N GLU A 22 -11.36 -9.98 -14.92
CA GLU A 22 -11.86 -9.12 -16.01
C GLU A 22 -11.14 -7.77 -16.06
N VAL A 23 -10.86 -7.17 -14.90
CA VAL A 23 -10.12 -5.90 -14.80
C VAL A 23 -8.71 -6.04 -15.38
N SER A 24 -7.95 -7.06 -14.95
CA SER A 24 -6.60 -7.33 -15.46
C SER A 24 -6.59 -7.61 -16.98
N SER A 25 -7.58 -8.35 -17.47
CA SER A 25 -7.77 -8.61 -18.90
C SER A 25 -8.04 -7.34 -19.71
N LEU A 26 -8.88 -6.44 -19.18
CA LEU A 26 -9.14 -5.13 -19.80
C LEU A 26 -7.87 -4.26 -19.84
N CYS A 27 -7.10 -4.22 -18.75
CA CYS A 27 -5.82 -3.51 -18.71
C CYS A 27 -4.87 -4.01 -19.77
N SER A 28 -4.71 -5.33 -19.89
CA SER A 28 -3.89 -5.96 -20.92
C SER A 28 -4.35 -5.60 -22.35
N PHE A 29 -5.67 -5.54 -22.57
CA PHE A 29 -6.23 -5.09 -23.85
C PHE A 29 -5.88 -3.63 -24.17
N LEU A 30 -5.88 -2.77 -23.15
CA LEU A 30 -5.57 -1.34 -23.23
C LEU A 30 -4.06 -1.02 -23.15
N HIS A 31 -3.19 -2.03 -23.19
CA HIS A 31 -1.74 -1.86 -23.05
C HIS A 31 -1.30 -1.30 -21.70
N ILE A 32 -2.09 -1.52 -20.65
CA ILE A 32 -1.74 -1.17 -19.27
C ILE A 32 -1.12 -2.40 -18.62
N ASP A 33 0.09 -2.25 -18.08
CA ASP A 33 0.72 -3.31 -17.31
C ASP A 33 -0.02 -3.49 -15.99
N ALA A 34 -0.59 -4.67 -15.79
CA ALA A 34 -1.27 -5.03 -14.57
C ALA A 34 -1.06 -6.51 -14.26
N VAL A 35 -0.96 -6.82 -12.98
CA VAL A 35 -0.89 -8.19 -12.48
C VAL A 35 -1.92 -8.39 -11.38
N MET A 36 -2.55 -9.56 -11.37
CA MET A 36 -3.46 -9.97 -10.32
C MET A 36 -2.69 -10.74 -9.25
N VAL A 37 -2.88 -10.39 -7.98
CA VAL A 37 -2.33 -11.14 -6.85
C VAL A 37 -3.47 -11.74 -6.03
N GLN A 38 -3.39 -13.03 -5.72
CA GLN A 38 -4.45 -13.79 -5.05
C GLN A 38 -4.04 -14.16 -3.62
N PHE A 39 -4.86 -13.74 -2.65
CA PHE A 39 -4.73 -14.07 -1.23
C PHE A 39 -5.93 -14.95 -0.83
N ILE A 40 -5.81 -16.24 -1.13
CA ILE A 40 -6.92 -17.21 -1.09
C ILE A 40 -6.55 -18.46 -0.27
N VAL A 41 -7.53 -19.35 -0.08
CA VAL A 41 -7.40 -20.72 0.51
C VAL A 41 -7.20 -20.73 2.03
N CYS A 42 -6.11 -20.17 2.55
CA CYS A 42 -5.74 -20.33 3.95
C CYS A 42 -5.62 -18.99 4.70
N SER A 43 -5.65 -19.03 6.03
CA SER A 43 -5.51 -17.83 6.86
C SER A 43 -4.13 -17.18 6.69
N ALA A 44 -3.09 -17.99 6.51
CA ALA A 44 -1.71 -17.53 6.34
C ALA A 44 -1.54 -16.68 5.07
N SER A 45 -2.08 -17.14 3.95
CA SER A 45 -2.12 -16.38 2.69
C SER A 45 -2.89 -15.06 2.87
N ARG A 46 -4.10 -15.10 3.44
CA ARG A 46 -4.93 -13.90 3.64
C ARG A 46 -4.31 -12.85 4.56
N SER A 47 -3.50 -13.24 5.54
CA SER A 47 -2.78 -12.30 6.40
C SER A 47 -1.66 -11.55 5.69
N LEU A 48 -1.10 -12.09 4.60
CA LEU A 48 -0.03 -11.43 3.84
C LEU A 48 -0.51 -10.16 3.11
N LEU A 49 -1.82 -9.99 2.88
CA LEU A 49 -2.36 -8.84 2.16
C LEU A 49 -1.91 -7.50 2.77
N GLY A 50 -1.87 -7.39 4.10
CA GLY A 50 -1.48 -6.16 4.78
C GLY A 50 -0.02 -5.81 4.56
N ASP A 51 0.87 -6.77 4.78
CA ASP A 51 2.31 -6.61 4.59
C ASP A 51 2.65 -6.37 3.12
N PHE A 52 1.96 -7.04 2.20
CA PHE A 52 2.10 -6.84 0.77
C PHE A 52 1.76 -5.40 0.35
N LEU A 53 0.60 -4.90 0.77
CA LEU A 53 0.19 -3.53 0.46
C LEU A 53 1.12 -2.51 1.14
N TRP A 54 1.59 -2.80 2.34
CA TRP A 54 2.55 -1.94 3.02
C TRP A 54 3.84 -1.80 2.22
N ALA A 55 4.43 -2.92 1.81
CA ALA A 55 5.63 -2.93 0.98
C ALA A 55 5.39 -2.23 -0.37
N TYR A 56 4.25 -2.49 -1.02
CA TYR A 56 3.87 -1.84 -2.28
C TYR A 56 3.82 -0.30 -2.16
N PHE A 57 3.15 0.23 -1.13
CA PHE A 57 3.02 1.68 -0.94
C PHE A 57 4.29 2.33 -0.37
N CYS A 58 5.20 1.57 0.24
CA CYS A 58 6.41 2.09 0.87
C CYS A 58 7.71 1.87 0.05
N LYS A 59 7.64 1.29 -1.15
CA LYS A 59 8.80 0.81 -1.95
C LYS A 59 9.92 1.84 -2.20
N GLU A 60 9.64 3.15 -2.12
CA GLU A 60 10.57 4.20 -2.56
C GLU A 60 11.43 4.84 -1.45
N LYS A 61 11.25 4.47 -0.18
CA LYS A 61 12.09 5.07 0.88
C LYS A 61 13.59 4.75 0.72
N GLU A 62 13.92 3.69 0.01
CA GLU A 62 15.30 3.22 -0.12
C GLU A 62 16.07 3.87 -1.28
N ALA A 63 15.38 4.32 -2.33
CA ALA A 63 16.05 4.85 -3.53
C ALA A 63 16.65 6.26 -3.34
N ASN A 64 16.14 7.06 -2.40
CA ASN A 64 16.52 8.47 -2.23
C ASN A 64 17.41 8.75 -1.00
N GLY A 65 17.75 7.73 -0.20
CA GLY A 65 18.37 7.93 1.12
C GLY A 65 19.83 7.50 1.29
N SER A 66 20.41 6.73 0.36
CA SER A 66 21.78 6.20 0.53
C SER A 66 22.77 6.86 -0.42
N GLY A 67 23.29 8.01 -0.01
CA GLY A 67 24.43 8.68 -0.64
C GLY A 67 25.75 7.95 -0.40
N ASN A 68 25.87 6.71 -0.87
CA ASN A 68 27.18 6.05 -1.00
C ASN A 68 27.18 5.12 -2.22
N ALA A 69 27.05 5.74 -3.39
CA ALA A 69 27.12 5.09 -4.68
C ALA A 69 28.59 4.76 -5.02
N ASN A 70 29.01 3.54 -4.73
CA ASN A 70 30.08 2.89 -5.47
C ASN A 70 29.71 1.41 -5.60
N ASN A 71 29.35 1.01 -6.81
CA ASN A 71 29.00 -0.35 -7.26
C ASN A 71 27.59 -0.84 -6.89
N GLN A 72 26.62 -0.47 -7.73
CA GLN A 72 25.81 -1.46 -8.45
C GLN A 72 25.04 -0.78 -9.58
N ASN A 73 25.24 -1.29 -10.80
CA ASN A 73 24.45 -0.98 -11.99
C ASN A 73 23.03 -1.57 -11.89
N ASP A 74 22.40 -1.51 -10.72
CA ASP A 74 21.08 -2.07 -10.55
C ASP A 74 20.08 -1.08 -11.15
N ALA A 75 19.59 -1.46 -12.33
CA ALA A 75 18.56 -0.79 -13.09
C ALA A 75 17.25 -0.77 -12.27
N SER A 76 17.19 0.10 -11.28
CA SER A 76 16.04 0.32 -10.40
C SER A 76 14.85 0.98 -11.11
N THR A 77 14.90 1.20 -12.41
CA THR A 77 14.05 2.24 -13.00
C THR A 77 12.77 1.75 -13.67
N ASN A 78 12.54 0.47 -13.96
CA ASN A 78 11.30 0.06 -14.67
C ASN A 78 10.94 -1.42 -14.47
N ARG A 79 10.68 -1.84 -13.23
CA ARG A 79 10.17 -3.21 -13.01
C ARG A 79 8.73 -3.30 -13.51
N GLY A 80 8.44 -4.34 -14.30
CA GLY A 80 7.06 -4.67 -14.64
C GLY A 80 6.25 -5.05 -13.41
N SER A 81 4.93 -4.94 -13.50
CA SER A 81 4.02 -5.19 -12.39
C SER A 81 4.14 -6.62 -11.85
N LEU A 82 4.38 -7.60 -12.73
CA LEU A 82 4.58 -9.01 -12.38
C LEU A 82 5.85 -9.19 -11.54
N GLU A 83 6.98 -8.67 -12.01
CA GLU A 83 8.25 -8.76 -11.30
C GLU A 83 8.21 -8.00 -9.98
N LEU A 84 7.48 -6.88 -9.92
CA LEU A 84 7.20 -6.15 -8.68
C LEU A 84 6.41 -7.02 -7.70
N ALA A 85 5.29 -7.62 -8.12
CA ALA A 85 4.49 -8.47 -7.25
C ALA A 85 5.30 -9.66 -6.71
N GLN A 86 6.06 -10.34 -7.57
CA GLN A 86 6.91 -11.46 -7.17
C GLN A 86 7.97 -11.04 -6.16
N HIS A 87 8.63 -9.91 -6.38
CA HIS A 87 9.63 -9.39 -5.46
C HIS A 87 9.04 -9.02 -4.10
N LEU A 88 7.89 -8.34 -4.08
CA LEU A 88 7.20 -7.98 -2.84
C LEU A 88 6.79 -9.24 -2.06
N MET A 89 6.29 -10.28 -2.75
CA MET A 89 5.98 -11.55 -2.12
C MET A 89 7.23 -12.20 -1.51
N GLN A 90 8.34 -12.22 -2.25
CA GLN A 90 9.61 -12.78 -1.77
C GLN A 90 10.17 -12.01 -0.57
N SER A 91 10.14 -10.67 -0.56
CA SER A 91 10.67 -9.87 0.55
C SER A 91 9.88 -10.09 1.84
N ILE A 92 8.56 -10.30 1.75
CA ILE A 92 7.72 -10.60 2.91
C ILE A 92 8.05 -11.99 3.47
N GLU A 93 8.36 -12.97 2.61
CA GLU A 93 8.68 -14.34 3.03
C GLU A 93 10.03 -14.45 3.74
N HIS A 94 11.02 -13.67 3.30
CA HIS A 94 12.36 -13.69 3.91
C HIS A 94 12.40 -12.93 5.23
N GLY A 95 11.33 -12.20 5.57
CA GLY A 95 11.21 -11.53 6.86
C GLY A 95 12.33 -10.54 7.07
N ASP A 96 12.61 -9.70 6.06
CA ASP A 96 13.61 -8.65 6.18
C ASP A 96 13.20 -7.71 7.33
N ASP A 97 13.71 -8.02 8.52
CA ASP A 97 13.56 -7.26 9.76
C ASP A 97 14.24 -5.87 9.65
N ASP A 98 14.88 -5.59 8.53
CA ASP A 98 15.64 -4.36 8.29
C ASP A 98 14.77 -3.13 8.01
N ALA A 99 13.48 -3.28 7.67
CA ALA A 99 12.56 -2.14 7.55
C ALA A 99 12.31 -1.40 8.87
N GLU A 100 12.63 -2.01 10.03
CA GLU A 100 12.54 -1.36 11.35
C GLU A 100 13.86 -0.68 11.78
N LYS A 101 14.97 -0.89 11.06
CA LYS A 101 16.27 -0.23 11.34
C LYS A 101 16.46 1.12 10.64
N ALA A 102 15.53 1.55 9.79
CA ALA A 102 15.55 2.89 9.19
C ALA A 102 15.07 4.00 10.16
N THR A 103 15.32 3.86 11.46
CA THR A 103 15.33 5.00 12.38
C THR A 103 16.75 5.57 12.40
N PRO A 104 16.94 6.88 12.14
CA PRO A 104 18.26 7.48 12.24
C PRO A 104 18.71 7.36 13.69
N ASN A 105 19.75 6.56 13.90
CA ASN A 105 20.38 6.37 15.18
C ASN A 105 21.07 7.69 15.55
N THR A 106 20.48 8.43 16.48
CA THR A 106 21.08 9.65 17.03
C THR A 106 22.37 9.25 17.75
N ASN A 107 23.49 9.79 17.25
CA ASN A 107 24.86 9.59 17.72
C ASN A 107 25.01 9.30 19.21
N SER A 108 25.66 8.17 19.52
CA SER A 108 26.43 7.99 20.74
C SER A 108 27.64 8.93 20.69
N ASN A 109 27.54 10.05 21.41
CA ASN A 109 28.71 10.80 21.85
C ASN A 109 29.22 10.12 23.12
N ASP A 110 30.29 9.35 22.99
CA ASP A 110 31.14 8.97 24.11
C ASP A 110 31.95 10.20 24.57
N GLY A 111 31.87 10.48 25.87
CA GLY A 111 32.96 11.06 26.66
C GLY A 111 33.01 12.58 26.81
N HIS A 112 32.45 13.11 27.91
CA HIS A 112 33.26 13.72 28.97
C HIS A 112 32.40 14.00 30.21
N GLU A 113 32.70 13.35 31.34
CA GLU A 113 32.28 13.81 32.66
C GLU A 113 33.01 15.12 32.99
N ASN A 114 32.26 16.16 33.36
CA ASN A 114 32.67 17.18 34.32
C ASN A 114 31.42 17.93 34.85
N ASN A 115 31.42 18.16 36.16
CA ASN A 115 30.40 18.84 36.96
C ASN A 115 30.17 20.29 36.49
N ASP A 116 28.92 20.77 36.61
CA ASP A 116 28.54 21.91 37.47
C ASP A 116 27.10 22.37 37.19
N ASP A 117 26.47 22.87 38.24
CA ASP A 117 25.08 23.28 38.36
C ASP A 117 24.60 24.25 37.27
N HIS A 118 23.63 23.85 36.46
CA HIS A 118 22.71 24.79 35.80
C HIS A 118 21.32 24.17 35.57
N GLU A 119 20.39 24.57 36.43
CA GLU A 119 18.95 24.45 36.24
C GLU A 119 18.51 25.37 35.09
N VAL A 120 18.37 24.81 33.88
CA VAL A 120 17.80 25.51 32.71
C VAL A 120 16.82 24.58 31.98
N GLN A 121 15.53 24.91 32.11
CA GLN A 121 14.42 24.67 31.18
C GLN A 121 14.52 23.44 30.24
N ILE A 122 14.06 22.28 30.73
CA ILE A 122 13.67 21.15 29.86
C ILE A 122 12.18 21.30 29.56
N LEU A 123 11.83 22.09 28.55
CA LEU A 123 10.45 22.16 28.06
C LEU A 123 10.35 22.54 26.58
N GLU A 124 11.26 22.10 25.70
CA GLU A 124 11.12 22.46 24.27
C GLU A 124 11.71 21.49 23.22
N ASN A 125 11.93 20.20 23.54
CA ASN A 125 12.35 19.20 22.52
C ASN A 125 11.30 18.10 22.27
N ARG A 126 10.01 18.49 22.28
CA ARG A 126 8.97 17.76 21.52
C ARG A 126 8.76 18.44 20.18
N GLN A 127 9.84 18.59 19.39
CA GLN A 127 9.68 18.88 17.98
C GLN A 127 8.90 17.73 17.38
N GLY A 128 7.67 18.05 16.99
CA GLY A 128 6.72 17.12 16.43
C GLY A 128 7.41 16.33 15.34
N ARG A 129 7.31 15.00 15.44
CA ARG A 129 7.29 14.14 14.25
C ARG A 129 6.13 14.65 13.41
N THR A 130 6.37 15.66 12.58
CA THR A 130 5.54 15.94 11.43
C THR A 130 5.59 14.64 10.66
N ALA A 131 4.48 13.89 10.67
CA ALA A 131 4.31 12.75 9.80
C ALA A 131 4.60 13.27 8.41
N ASP A 132 5.78 12.96 7.89
CA ASP A 132 6.23 13.45 6.60
C ASP A 132 5.36 12.74 5.58
N THR A 133 4.22 13.36 5.25
CA THR A 133 3.26 12.86 4.27
C THR A 133 3.88 13.09 2.90
N SER A 134 4.90 12.29 2.61
CA SER A 134 5.43 12.11 1.28
C SER A 134 4.29 11.58 0.39
N VAL A 135 3.82 12.43 -0.51
CA VAL A 135 2.82 12.06 -1.53
C VAL A 135 3.58 11.34 -2.62
N HIS A 136 3.66 10.01 -2.52
CA HIS A 136 4.27 9.17 -3.55
C HIS A 136 3.35 9.04 -4.76
N ASN A 137 3.94 8.94 -5.96
CA ASN A 137 3.21 8.68 -7.20
C ASN A 137 2.84 7.18 -7.34
N THR A 138 2.40 6.56 -6.24
CA THR A 138 2.03 5.15 -6.22
C THR A 138 0.61 4.98 -6.77
N LEU A 139 0.45 4.12 -7.78
CA LEU A 139 -0.85 3.88 -8.39
C LEU A 139 -1.80 3.18 -7.41
N PRO A 140 -3.11 3.54 -7.41
CA PRO A 140 -4.12 2.88 -6.60
C PRO A 140 -4.20 1.38 -6.89
N VAL A 141 -4.63 0.59 -5.90
CA VAL A 141 -4.79 -0.87 -6.02
C VAL A 141 -6.26 -1.22 -6.06
N TYR A 142 -6.68 -2.03 -7.03
CA TYR A 142 -8.02 -2.60 -7.04
C TYR A 142 -8.07 -3.81 -6.09
N LEU A 143 -9.04 -3.88 -5.18
CA LEU A 143 -9.25 -5.02 -4.28
C LEU A 143 -10.66 -5.58 -4.46
N GLN A 144 -10.74 -6.89 -4.66
CA GLN A 144 -11.98 -7.67 -4.81
C GLN A 144 -12.04 -8.79 -3.77
N TRP A 145 -13.23 -9.02 -3.22
CA TRP A 145 -13.61 -10.25 -2.54
C TRP A 145 -15.02 -10.63 -2.95
N GLU A 146 -15.59 -11.72 -2.43
CA GLU A 146 -16.93 -12.15 -2.84
C GLU A 146 -17.98 -11.04 -2.66
N GLY A 147 -18.61 -10.66 -3.78
CA GLY A 147 -19.73 -9.72 -3.82
C GLY A 147 -19.38 -8.24 -3.75
N HIS A 148 -18.10 -7.84 -3.61
CA HIS A 148 -17.72 -6.43 -3.52
C HIS A 148 -16.30 -6.13 -4.02
N SER A 149 -16.09 -4.87 -4.46
CA SER A 149 -14.79 -4.35 -4.85
C SER A 149 -14.60 -2.92 -4.37
N ILE A 150 -13.35 -2.56 -4.08
CA ILE A 150 -12.96 -1.21 -3.68
C ILE A 150 -11.63 -0.82 -4.34
N THR A 151 -11.31 0.47 -4.27
CA THR A 151 -9.99 0.98 -4.67
C THR A 151 -9.24 1.42 -3.43
N ILE A 152 -8.04 0.88 -3.23
CA ILE A 152 -7.12 1.26 -2.16
C ILE A 152 -6.22 2.36 -2.69
N VAL A 153 -6.18 3.48 -1.97
CA VAL A 153 -5.37 4.67 -2.31
C VAL A 153 -4.23 4.91 -1.34
N GLY A 154 -4.15 4.11 -0.26
CA GLY A 154 -3.07 4.18 0.71
C GLY A 154 -3.25 3.18 1.84
N ILE A 155 -2.27 3.16 2.74
CA ILE A 155 -2.24 2.25 3.88
C ILE A 155 -1.58 2.91 5.09
N GLU A 156 -2.11 2.64 6.26
CA GLU A 156 -1.59 3.09 7.54
C GLU A 156 -1.29 1.89 8.44
N ARG A 157 -0.17 1.92 9.16
CA ARG A 157 0.08 0.99 10.26
C ARG A 157 -0.77 1.38 11.47
N CYS A 158 -1.46 0.40 12.03
CA CYS A 158 -2.13 0.57 13.32
C CYS A 158 -1.08 0.44 14.43
N ASP A 159 -0.40 1.53 14.77
CA ASP A 159 0.54 1.55 15.87
C ASP A 159 -0.21 1.44 17.20
N LYS A 160 -0.51 0.21 17.62
CA LYS A 160 -0.99 -0.05 18.97
C LYS A 160 0.19 -0.46 19.84
N GLY A 161 0.87 0.58 20.32
CA GLY A 161 1.65 0.69 21.56
C GLY A 161 2.32 -0.57 22.12
N LYS A 162 3.64 -0.47 22.30
CA LYS A 162 4.53 -1.33 23.11
C LYS A 162 4.29 -2.83 22.90
N ARG A 163 5.05 -3.41 21.96
CA ARG A 163 5.29 -4.86 21.91
C ARG A 163 5.70 -5.31 23.32
N ASN A 164 4.79 -5.95 24.04
CA ASN A 164 5.15 -6.66 25.26
C ASN A 164 5.98 -7.86 24.79
N THR A 165 7.29 -7.82 25.01
CA THR A 165 8.30 -8.75 24.51
C THR A 165 8.10 -10.21 24.93
N ASN A 166 7.09 -10.48 25.76
CA ASN A 166 7.00 -11.74 26.50
C ASN A 166 5.93 -12.70 25.96
N ASN A 167 5.17 -12.34 24.92
CA ASN A 167 4.18 -13.24 24.33
C ASN A 167 4.42 -13.44 22.83
N LEU A 168 5.12 -14.54 22.56
CA LEU A 168 4.97 -15.47 21.44
C LEU A 168 4.39 -14.91 20.13
N LYS A 169 5.31 -14.64 19.19
CA LYS A 169 5.19 -14.80 17.72
C LYS A 169 3.75 -14.88 17.20
N SER A 170 3.03 -13.77 17.18
CA SER A 170 1.98 -13.62 16.17
C SER A 170 2.69 -13.71 14.82
N ALA A 171 2.37 -14.73 14.01
CA ALA A 171 2.97 -14.94 12.70
C ALA A 171 2.83 -13.73 11.76
N TYR A 172 1.97 -12.77 12.12
CA TYR A 172 1.78 -11.51 11.43
C TYR A 172 1.67 -10.38 12.48
N PRO A 173 2.76 -9.62 12.72
CA PRO A 173 2.84 -8.69 13.84
C PRO A 173 2.10 -7.36 13.59
N HIS A 174 1.68 -7.10 12.35
CA HIS A 174 1.18 -5.79 11.96
C HIS A 174 -0.31 -5.80 11.60
N ALA A 175 -1.06 -4.90 12.24
CA ALA A 175 -2.41 -4.56 11.83
C ALA A 175 -2.37 -3.29 10.98
N TYR A 176 -3.14 -3.27 9.88
CA TYR A 176 -3.16 -2.15 8.96
C TYR A 176 -4.58 -1.62 8.77
N ASN A 177 -4.67 -0.33 8.47
CA ASN A 177 -5.86 0.30 7.95
C ASN A 177 -5.60 0.69 6.49
N LEU A 178 -6.45 0.21 5.60
CA LEU A 178 -6.46 0.58 4.19
C LEU A 178 -7.27 1.86 4.03
N LEU A 179 -6.74 2.82 3.30
CA LEU A 179 -7.47 4.01 2.87
C LEU A 179 -8.17 3.67 1.56
N VAL A 180 -9.51 3.66 1.55
CA VAL A 180 -10.27 3.07 0.44
C VAL A 180 -11.37 3.98 -0.07
N LEU A 181 -11.55 3.95 -1.39
CA LEU A 181 -12.71 4.45 -2.12
C LEU A 181 -13.66 3.27 -2.36
N ASP A 182 -14.84 3.36 -1.76
CA ASP A 182 -15.88 2.33 -1.87
C ASP A 182 -17.01 2.83 -2.76
N PRO A 183 -17.24 2.24 -3.95
CA PRO A 183 -18.26 2.70 -4.88
C PRO A 183 -19.70 2.55 -4.35
N MET A 184 -19.91 1.76 -3.29
CA MET A 184 -21.22 1.62 -2.64
C MET A 184 -21.45 2.62 -1.51
N LYS A 185 -20.41 3.33 -1.05
CA LYS A 185 -20.58 4.38 -0.06
C LYS A 185 -21.20 5.60 -0.72
N LYS A 186 -22.37 5.99 -0.22
CA LYS A 186 -22.99 7.25 -0.61
C LYS A 186 -22.06 8.37 -0.18
N TRP A 187 -21.87 9.32 -1.08
CA TRP A 187 -21.20 10.56 -0.74
C TRP A 187 -22.07 11.32 0.25
N GLU A 188 -21.75 11.20 1.53
CA GLU A 188 -22.27 12.12 2.53
C GLU A 188 -21.61 13.47 2.23
N HIS A 189 -22.42 14.52 2.05
CA HIS A 189 -21.95 15.85 1.65
C HIS A 189 -20.67 16.21 2.40
N PRO A 190 -19.66 16.80 1.72
CA PRO A 190 -18.46 17.21 2.44
C PRO A 190 -18.92 18.08 3.60
N PRO A 191 -18.36 17.92 4.81
CA PRO A 191 -18.75 18.73 5.96
C PRO A 191 -18.75 20.17 5.46
N LYS A 192 -19.91 20.84 5.54
CA LYS A 192 -20.05 22.22 5.07
C LYS A 192 -18.85 22.95 5.65
N MET A 193 -17.92 23.40 4.80
CA MET A 193 -16.87 24.29 5.25
C MET A 193 -17.66 25.44 5.85
N GLN A 194 -17.70 25.51 7.19
CA GLN A 194 -18.30 26.62 7.86
C GLN A 194 -17.47 27.79 7.38
N GLU A 195 -18.05 28.52 6.43
CA GLU A 195 -17.54 29.76 5.89
C GLU A 195 -17.26 30.62 7.11
N HIS A 196 -15.99 30.59 7.55
CA HIS A 196 -15.56 31.39 8.68
C HIS A 196 -15.72 32.81 8.19
N GLN A 197 -16.76 33.48 8.70
CA GLN A 197 -16.92 34.91 8.53
C GLN A 197 -15.54 35.54 8.76
N PRO A 198 -15.07 36.39 7.84
CA PRO A 198 -13.75 36.98 7.95
C PRO A 198 -13.66 37.77 9.24
N GLN A 199 -12.99 37.21 10.26
CA GLN A 199 -12.56 38.00 11.40
C GLN A 199 -11.42 38.92 10.96
N PRO A 200 -11.44 40.19 11.37
CA PRO A 200 -10.43 41.15 10.99
C PRO A 200 -9.03 40.73 11.49
N ARG A 201 -8.12 40.76 10.53
CA ARG A 201 -6.68 40.46 10.55
C ARG A 201 -5.94 40.77 11.86
N HIS A 202 -5.27 39.75 12.41
CA HIS A 202 -3.91 39.89 12.92
C HIS A 202 -3.03 38.69 12.50
N GLN A 203 -2.10 39.00 11.60
CA GLN A 203 -0.77 38.43 11.32
C GLN A 203 -0.54 36.89 11.26
N HIS A 204 -0.22 36.46 10.03
CA HIS A 204 0.76 35.44 9.61
C HIS A 204 0.77 34.05 10.28
N SER A 205 0.08 33.10 9.65
CA SER A 205 0.72 31.81 9.32
C SER A 205 0.10 31.24 8.03
N SER A 206 0.96 30.96 7.05
CA SER A 206 0.59 30.41 5.74
C SER A 206 0.44 28.90 5.86
N GLN A 207 -0.72 28.41 6.28
CA GLN A 207 -1.05 26.99 6.22
C GLN A 207 -1.95 26.72 5.01
N ARG A 208 -1.43 25.92 4.05
CA ARG A 208 -2.13 25.52 2.82
C ARG A 208 -3.37 24.66 3.14
N PRO A 209 -4.59 25.05 2.73
CA PRO A 209 -5.82 24.29 2.98
C PRO A 209 -6.01 23.02 2.13
N GLU A 210 -5.23 22.81 1.07
CA GLU A 210 -5.56 21.83 0.03
C GLU A 210 -5.34 20.35 0.42
N GLN A 211 -4.52 20.06 1.44
CA GLN A 211 -4.21 18.66 1.82
C GLN A 211 -5.31 17.97 2.64
N ASN A 212 -6.26 18.72 3.21
CA ASN A 212 -7.33 18.13 4.03
C ASN A 212 -8.49 17.53 3.23
N LEU A 213 -8.66 17.90 1.95
CA LEU A 213 -9.84 17.50 1.18
C LEU A 213 -9.75 16.04 0.70
N ALA A 214 -8.56 15.57 0.31
CA ALA A 214 -8.37 14.21 -0.20
C ALA A 214 -8.55 13.12 0.88
N MET A 215 -8.18 13.39 2.14
CA MET A 215 -8.35 12.44 3.24
C MET A 215 -9.79 12.35 3.76
N SER A 216 -10.62 13.38 3.54
CA SER A 216 -12.04 13.35 3.93
C SER A 216 -12.89 12.39 3.09
N ILE A 217 -12.36 11.93 1.95
CA ILE A 217 -13.11 11.11 0.97
C ILE A 217 -12.91 9.61 1.21
N SER A 218 -11.71 9.22 1.66
CA SER A 218 -11.38 7.81 1.86
C SER A 218 -11.92 7.30 3.19
N SER A 219 -12.57 6.15 3.17
CA SER A 219 -12.92 5.44 4.40
C SER A 219 -11.79 4.50 4.81
N LYS A 220 -11.72 4.15 6.09
CA LYS A 220 -10.73 3.18 6.60
C LYS A 220 -11.31 1.77 6.58
N LEU A 221 -10.58 0.81 6.02
CA LEU A 221 -10.89 -0.62 6.07
C LEU A 221 -9.77 -1.36 6.80
N SER A 222 -10.08 -2.01 7.92
CA SER A 222 -9.07 -2.77 8.65
C SER A 222 -8.73 -4.07 7.92
N THR A 223 -7.43 -4.40 7.82
CA THR A 223 -6.98 -5.68 7.26
C THR A 223 -7.42 -6.89 8.07
N LYS A 224 -7.83 -6.70 9.34
CA LYS A 224 -8.45 -7.76 10.15
C LYS A 224 -9.76 -8.27 9.56
N ILE A 225 -10.48 -7.41 8.83
CA ILE A 225 -11.74 -7.76 8.16
C ILE A 225 -11.43 -8.54 6.87
N THR A 226 -10.44 -8.09 6.09
CA THR A 226 -10.06 -8.73 4.83
C THR A 226 -9.32 -10.05 5.03
N ALA A 227 -8.58 -10.21 6.14
CA ALA A 227 -7.88 -11.46 6.49
C ALA A 227 -8.81 -12.68 6.64
N ARG A 228 -10.13 -12.47 6.73
CA ARG A 228 -11.14 -13.52 6.81
C ARG A 228 -11.76 -13.87 5.46
N LYS A 229 -11.37 -13.20 4.38
CA LYS A 229 -11.98 -13.33 3.06
C LYS A 229 -10.92 -13.69 2.03
N ASP A 230 -11.28 -14.55 1.10
CA ASP A 230 -10.48 -14.75 -0.10
C ASP A 230 -10.53 -13.46 -0.91
N CYS A 231 -9.35 -12.92 -1.18
CA CYS A 231 -9.19 -11.62 -1.80
C CYS A 231 -8.30 -11.72 -3.03
N GLN A 232 -8.57 -10.87 -4.01
CA GLN A 232 -7.75 -10.68 -5.19
C GLN A 232 -7.48 -9.20 -5.31
N ILE A 233 -6.24 -8.84 -5.60
CA ILE A 233 -5.89 -7.46 -5.93
C ILE A 233 -5.38 -7.38 -7.36
N VAL A 234 -5.51 -6.20 -7.96
CA VAL A 234 -4.81 -5.86 -9.21
C VAL A 234 -3.91 -4.67 -8.92
N ILE A 235 -2.62 -4.85 -9.12
CA ILE A 235 -1.63 -3.77 -9.08
C ILE A 235 -1.27 -3.39 -10.51
N PHE A 236 -0.91 -2.12 -10.70
CA PHE A 236 -0.62 -1.54 -12.01
C PHE A 236 0.87 -1.19 -12.08
N GLY A 237 1.48 -1.52 -13.20
CA GLY A 237 2.81 -1.07 -13.55
C GLY A 237 2.76 0.37 -14.06
N GLU A 238 3.88 1.08 -13.91
CA GLU A 238 4.03 2.47 -14.38
C GLU A 238 4.21 2.54 -15.91
N ASN A 239 4.57 1.42 -16.52
CA ASN A 239 4.87 1.33 -17.95
C ASN A 239 3.73 0.69 -18.74
N ALA A 240 3.58 1.12 -19.99
CA ALA A 240 2.69 0.46 -20.93
C ALA A 240 3.25 -0.92 -21.34
N LEU A 241 2.36 -1.88 -21.57
CA LEU A 241 2.74 -3.18 -22.13
C LEU A 241 3.16 -3.05 -23.58
N THR A 242 4.36 -3.56 -23.88
CA THR A 242 4.79 -3.75 -25.27
C THR A 242 3.89 -4.77 -25.97
N MET A 243 3.82 -4.70 -27.31
CA MET A 243 3.09 -5.69 -28.11
C MET A 243 3.61 -7.12 -27.89
N MET A 244 4.93 -7.27 -27.74
CA MET A 244 5.56 -8.56 -27.47
C MET A 244 5.11 -9.13 -26.13
N GLU A 245 5.14 -8.32 -25.08
CA GLU A 245 4.71 -8.73 -23.74
C GLU A 245 3.21 -9.07 -23.70
N ARG A 246 2.39 -8.28 -24.40
CA ARG A 246 0.96 -8.56 -24.54
C ARG A 246 0.69 -9.91 -25.22
N ASN A 247 1.44 -10.24 -26.27
CA ASN A 247 1.28 -11.52 -26.96
C ASN A 247 1.74 -12.67 -26.06
N ARG A 248 2.88 -12.52 -25.39
CA ARG A 248 3.37 -13.50 -24.40
C ARG A 248 2.32 -13.79 -23.32
N ARG A 249 1.69 -12.75 -22.77
CA ARG A 249 0.63 -12.85 -21.75
C ARG A 249 -0.69 -13.42 -22.27
N ARG A 250 -0.92 -13.40 -23.59
CA ARG A 250 -2.10 -14.02 -24.22
C ARG A 250 -1.91 -15.53 -24.37
N ASP A 251 -0.69 -15.94 -24.70
CA ASP A 251 -0.40 -17.33 -25.03
C ASP A 251 -0.24 -18.22 -23.78
N ILE A 252 0.04 -17.60 -22.63
CA ILE A 252 0.15 -18.30 -21.35
C ILE A 252 -1.02 -17.89 -20.46
N GLU A 253 -1.98 -18.79 -20.26
CA GLU A 253 -3.26 -18.48 -19.60
C GLU A 253 -3.10 -17.96 -18.14
N ASP A 254 -1.94 -18.18 -17.50
CA ASP A 254 -1.69 -17.89 -16.08
C ASP A 254 -0.55 -16.89 -15.79
N THR A 255 0.12 -16.30 -16.77
CA THR A 255 1.29 -15.42 -16.48
C THR A 255 0.98 -14.17 -15.68
N ASN A 256 -0.28 -13.75 -15.63
CA ASN A 256 -0.68 -12.50 -14.96
C ASN A 256 -1.25 -12.72 -13.56
N VAL A 257 -1.06 -13.92 -13.01
CA VAL A 257 -1.56 -14.29 -11.69
C VAL A 257 -0.41 -14.69 -10.79
N VAL A 258 -0.30 -14.02 -9.65
CA VAL A 258 0.60 -14.39 -8.56
C VAL A 258 -0.26 -14.86 -7.39
N THR A 259 0.01 -16.05 -6.86
CA THR A 259 -0.75 -16.61 -5.74
C THR A 259 0.08 -16.58 -4.47
N ALA A 260 -0.49 -16.02 -3.40
CA ALA A 260 0.15 -15.94 -2.08
C ALA A 260 -0.02 -17.22 -1.24
N ALA A 261 -0.84 -18.17 -1.70
CA ALA A 261 -0.85 -19.50 -1.11
C ALA A 261 0.41 -20.24 -1.55
N LYS A 262 1.22 -20.66 -0.57
CA LYS A 262 2.20 -21.72 -0.80
C LYS A 262 1.42 -22.98 -1.17
N ASP A 263 1.95 -23.78 -2.10
CA ASP A 263 1.45 -25.12 -2.43
C ASP A 263 1.63 -26.08 -1.22
N GLU A 264 1.09 -25.75 -0.05
CA GLU A 264 0.89 -26.67 1.07
C GLU A 264 -0.36 -27.53 0.80
N VAL A 265 -0.48 -28.03 -0.43
CA VAL A 265 -1.37 -29.14 -0.76
C VAL A 265 -0.47 -30.37 -0.92
N GLN A 266 -0.01 -30.89 0.21
CA GLN A 266 0.34 -32.30 0.40
C GLN A 266 -0.31 -32.81 1.67
#